data_AF-A0A330M585-F1
#
_entry.id   AF-A0A330M585-F1
#
_cell.length_a   1.000
_cell.length_b   1.000
_cell.length_c   1.000
_cell.angle_alpha   90.00
_cell.angle_beta   90.00
_cell.angle_gamma   90.00
#
_symmetry.space_group_name_H-M   'P 1'
#
loop_
_entity.id
_entity.type
_entity.pdbx_description
1 polymer ?
#
loop_
_entity_poly.entity_id
_entity_poly.type
_entity_poly.pdbx_seq_one_letter_code
_entity_poly.pdbx_strand_id
1 'polypeptide(L)' 'MKQKFAAALTLVSTLLIAPAALAHPGHDHAHWSSMVWILPAVAALGLAITIYRRKKAATQSNSK' A
#
# COMPACT_ATOMS: atom_id res chain seq x y z
N MET A 1 -12.37 -15.16 -7.71
CA MET A 1 -11.33 -14.44 -6.92
C MET A 1 -10.22 -13.82 -7.76
N LYS A 2 -9.70 -14.51 -8.80
CA LYS A 2 -8.57 -14.03 -9.62
C LYS A 2 -8.81 -12.68 -10.34
N GLN A 3 -10.01 -12.45 -10.85
CA GLN A 3 -10.37 -11.19 -11.53
C GLN A 3 -10.40 -9.97 -10.60
N LYS A 4 -10.82 -10.15 -9.33
CA LYS A 4 -10.81 -9.07 -8.34
C LYS A 4 -9.38 -8.68 -7.95
N PHE A 5 -8.48 -9.64 -7.93
CA PHE A 5 -7.06 -9.43 -7.66
C PHE A 5 -6.37 -8.69 -8.81
N ALA A 6 -6.67 -9.08 -10.05
CA ALA A 6 -6.18 -8.39 -11.24
C ALA A 6 -6.69 -6.94 -11.31
N ALA A 7 -7.98 -6.72 -11.05
CA ALA A 7 -8.56 -5.36 -11.03
C ALA A 7 -7.93 -4.48 -9.93
N ALA A 8 -7.72 -5.04 -8.73
CA ALA A 8 -7.04 -4.32 -7.66
C ALA A 8 -5.59 -3.99 -8.02
N LEU A 9 -4.86 -4.93 -8.64
CA LEU A 9 -3.49 -4.72 -9.07
C LEU A 9 -3.38 -3.63 -10.14
N THR A 10 -4.28 -3.65 -11.13
CA THR A 10 -4.36 -2.61 -12.17
C THR A 10 -4.67 -1.26 -11.55
N LEU A 11 -5.66 -1.18 -10.65
CA LEU A 11 -6.05 0.08 -10.01
C LEU A 11 -4.92 0.68 -9.16
N VAL A 12 -4.21 -0.16 -8.39
CA VAL A 12 -3.03 0.26 -7.62
C VAL A 12 -1.92 0.75 -8.54
N SER A 13 -1.63 0.01 -9.61
CA SER A 13 -0.60 0.39 -10.59
C SER A 13 -0.89 1.73 -11.27
N THR A 14 -2.14 1.95 -11.70
CA THR A 14 -2.54 3.21 -12.32
C THR A 14 -2.44 4.37 -11.34
N LEU A 15 -2.84 4.19 -10.07
CA LEU A 15 -2.77 5.24 -9.06
C LEU A 15 -1.32 5.64 -8.71
N LEU A 16 -0.38 4.69 -8.82
CA LEU A 16 1.03 4.92 -8.55
C LEU A 16 1.76 5.61 -9.72
N ILE A 17 1.38 5.29 -10.96
CA ILE A 17 2.11 5.74 -12.16
C ILE A 17 1.51 7.03 -12.75
N ALA A 18 0.18 7.18 -12.72
CA ALA A 18 -0.49 8.33 -13.33
C ALA A 18 0.06 9.69 -12.88
N PRO A 19 0.37 9.91 -11.59
CA PRO A 19 0.84 11.21 -11.17
C PRO A 19 2.29 11.53 -11.60
N ALA A 20 3.14 10.50 -11.74
CA ALA A 20 4.49 10.67 -12.27
C ALA A 20 4.47 11.03 -13.77
N ALA A 21 3.47 10.54 -14.51
CA ALA A 21 3.26 10.88 -15.92
C ALA A 21 2.70 12.30 -16.12
N LEU A 22 1.96 12.85 -15.14
CA LEU A 22 1.43 14.22 -15.16
C LEU A 22 2.39 15.26 -14.57
N ALA A 23 3.53 14.84 -14.03
CA ALA A 23 4.50 15.75 -13.43
C ALA A 23 5.15 16.63 -14.52
N HIS A 24 4.87 17.94 -14.51
CA HIS A 24 5.57 18.89 -15.38
C HIS A 24 6.92 19.33 -14.78
N PRO A 25 7.93 19.66 -15.60
CA PRO A 25 9.23 20.11 -15.08
C PRO A 25 9.08 21.44 -14.33
N GLY A 26 9.30 21.43 -13.00
CA GLY A 26 9.52 22.64 -12.20
C GLY A 26 8.57 22.89 -11.01
N HIS A 27 7.37 22.28 -10.95
CA HIS A 27 6.41 22.54 -9.87
C HIS A 27 6.11 21.31 -8.98
N ASP A 28 6.34 20.11 -9.53
CA ASP A 28 5.68 18.88 -9.09
C ASP A 28 6.69 17.97 -8.39
N HIS A 29 7.95 17.99 -8.84
CA HIS A 29 9.02 17.15 -8.32
C HIS A 29 9.24 17.33 -6.81
N ALA A 30 9.05 18.54 -6.28
CA ALA A 30 9.18 18.80 -4.84
C ALA A 30 8.06 18.11 -4.01
N HIS A 31 6.85 18.02 -4.55
CA HIS A 31 5.71 17.39 -3.89
C HIS A 31 5.87 15.86 -3.82
N TRP A 32 6.44 15.25 -4.87
CA TRP A 32 6.72 13.81 -4.90
C TRP A 32 7.94 13.40 -4.06
N SER A 33 8.96 14.26 -3.98
CA SER A 33 10.18 13.97 -3.21
C SER A 33 9.94 13.97 -1.70
N SER A 34 9.05 14.82 -1.19
CA SER A 34 8.70 14.86 0.24
C SER A 34 7.79 13.71 0.70
N MET A 35 6.99 13.14 -0.21
CA MET A 35 5.98 12.12 0.09
C MET A 35 6.41 10.68 -0.20
N VAL A 36 7.66 10.46 -0.64
CA VAL A 36 8.17 9.11 -1.00
C VAL A 36 8.00 8.08 0.13
N TRP A 37 7.95 8.54 1.38
CA TRP A 37 7.80 7.70 2.57
C TRP A 37 6.37 7.22 2.86
N ILE A 38 5.35 7.82 2.25
CA ILE A 38 3.95 7.48 2.54
C ILE A 38 3.64 6.05 2.11
N LEU A 39 4.10 5.66 0.92
CA LEU A 39 3.80 4.32 0.38
C LEU A 39 4.48 3.20 1.20
N PRO A 40 5.80 3.29 1.52
CA PRO A 40 6.43 2.34 2.44
C PRO A 40 5.79 2.33 3.83
N ALA A 41 5.42 3.50 4.38
CA ALA A 41 4.80 3.60 5.71
C ALA A 41 3.43 2.90 5.77
N VAL A 42 2.58 3.11 4.76
CA VAL A 42 1.26 2.44 4.66
C VAL A 42 1.44 0.93 4.50
N ALA A 43 2.39 0.49 3.67
CA ALA A 43 2.69 -0.93 3.50
C ALA A 43 3.19 -1.58 4.80
N ALA A 44 4.09 -0.92 5.53
CA ALA A 44 4.60 -1.40 6.81
C ALA A 44 3.50 -1.48 7.87
N LEU A 45 2.63 -0.48 7.95
CA LEU A 45 1.49 -0.48 8.87
C LEU A 45 0.50 -1.60 8.56
N GLY A 46 0.15 -1.79 7.29
CA GLY A 46 -0.71 -2.88 6.84
C GLY A 46 -0.14 -4.26 7.17
N LEU A 47 1.17 -4.44 6.99
CA LEU A 47 1.87 -5.67 7.36
C LEU A 47 1.85 -5.92 8.87
N ALA A 48 2.15 -4.90 9.68
CA ALA A 48 2.14 -4.99 11.14
C ALA A 48 0.77 -5.40 11.68
N ILE A 49 -0.30 -4.74 11.19
CA ILE A 49 -1.69 -5.08 11.55
C ILE A 49 -2.01 -6.53 11.15
N THR A 50 -1.60 -6.95 9.96
CA THR A 50 -1.84 -8.32 9.47
C THR A 50 -1.15 -9.35 10.35
N ILE A 51 0.12 -9.14 10.73
CA ILE A 51 0.86 -10.04 11.63
C ILE A 51 0.21 -10.07 13.01
N TYR A 52 -0.15 -8.92 13.57
CA TYR A 52 -0.82 -8.82 14.87
C TYR A 52 -2.14 -9.60 14.89
N ARG A 53 -2.99 -9.42 13.87
CA ARG A 53 -4.26 -10.14 13.76
C ARG A 53 -4.08 -11.65 13.66
N ARG A 54 -3.07 -12.11 12.90
CA ARG A 54 -2.74 -13.53 12.77
C ARG A 54 -2.26 -14.13 14.09
N LYS A 55 -1.40 -13.43 14.84
CA LYS A 55 -0.95 -13.85 16.17
C LYS A 55 -2.11 -13.93 17.16
N LYS A 56 -2.96 -12.90 17.23
CA LYS A 56 -4.13 -12.88 18.12
C LYS A 56 -5.08 -14.06 17.83
N ALA A 57 -5.35 -14.35 16.57
CA ALA A 57 -6.20 -15.49 16.18
C ALA A 57 -5.58 -16.84 16.58
N ALA A 58 -4.26 -17.01 16.40
CA ALA A 58 -3.56 -18.23 16.81
C ALA A 58 -3.58 -18.43 18.34
N THR A 59 -3.36 -17.37 19.13
CA THR A 59 -3.43 -17.44 20.59
C THR A 59 -4.83 -17.78 21.09
N GLN A 60 -5.88 -17.21 20.49
CA GLN A 60 -7.27 -17.53 20.83
C GLN A 60 -7.65 -18.98 20.47
N SER A 61 -7.10 -19.52 19.39
CA SER A 61 -7.33 -20.92 18.99
C SER A 61 -6.65 -21.94 19.90
N ASN A 62 -5.53 -21.57 20.56
CA ASN A 62 -4.80 -22.46 21.46
C ASN A 62 -5.30 -22.40 22.91
N SER A 63 -6.07 -21.36 23.25
CA SER A 63 -6.65 -21.18 24.58
C SER A 63 -8.04 -21.81 24.73
N LYS A 64 -8.47 -22.61 23.75
CA LYS A 64 -9.80 -23.23 23.66
C LYS A 64 -9.64 -24.73 23.46
#